data_AF-A0AA90U017-F1
#
_entry.id   AF-A0AA90U017-F1
#
_cell.length_a   1.000
_cell.length_b   1.000
_cell.length_c   1.000
_cell.angle_alpha   90.00
_cell.angle_beta   90.00
_cell.angle_gamma   90.00
#
_symmetry.space_group_name_H-M   'P 1'
#
loop_
_entity.id
_entity.type
_entity.pdbx_description
1 polymer ?
#
loop_
_entity_poly.entity_id
_entity_poly.type
_entity_poly.pdbx_seq_one_letter_code
_entity_poly.pdbx_strand_id
1 'polypeptide(L)'
;MMHRKKKEKAIESTLLMVSGVTVVALFLLCFFLFREGYLLFGDYSIISFLTETSWYPSSSPAKFGLLPLLTGSLIVTAGAIVLSVPLGLASAIYISELADPKIAQLIKPFVEILAGIPSVVYGFFGLIVVVPLLQDLLDLPTGQTALAGSIMLGMMALPTIISVSEDAINSVPTALKEGSLALGSTKWQTIYRVVLPAALSGISAAVMLGIGRAIGETMTVMMVTGNTAIIPGIPEGLFDPVRTMTATIALEMGEVPQGSEHFHALFAVGAVLFLITFMINLIADSVKKKYRLQEGV
;
A
#
# COMPACT_ATOMS: atom_id res chain seq x y z
N MET A 1 46.43 16.20 -1.96
CA MET A 1 45.39 16.14 -3.02
C MET A 1 45.20 14.75 -3.64
N MET A 2 46.27 14.04 -4.06
CA MET A 2 46.15 12.74 -4.76
C MET A 2 45.50 11.62 -3.92
N HIS A 3 45.67 11.64 -2.60
CA HIS A 3 45.05 10.67 -1.68
C HIS A 3 43.53 10.87 -1.52
N ARG A 4 43.03 12.10 -1.70
CA ARG A 4 41.59 12.42 -1.65
C ARG A 4 40.88 11.91 -2.91
N LYS A 5 41.47 12.12 -4.09
CA LYS A 5 40.94 11.61 -5.37
C LYS A 5 40.88 10.08 -5.45
N LYS A 6 41.88 9.39 -4.87
CA LYS A 6 41.86 7.91 -4.79
C LYS A 6 40.77 7.39 -3.84
N LYS A 7 40.57 8.05 -2.68
CA LYS A 7 39.49 7.72 -1.75
C LYS A 7 38.10 8.00 -2.34
N GLU A 8 37.96 9.12 -3.05
CA GLU A 8 36.73 9.50 -3.75
C GLU A 8 36.36 8.49 -4.85
N LYS A 9 37.33 8.12 -5.70
CA LYS A 9 37.12 7.10 -6.74
C LYS A 9 36.83 5.71 -6.15
N ALA A 10 37.40 5.38 -4.99
CA ALA A 10 37.08 4.14 -4.28
C ALA A 10 35.64 4.15 -3.74
N ILE A 11 35.18 5.25 -3.15
CA ILE A 11 33.79 5.40 -2.67
C ILE A 11 32.82 5.33 -3.85
N GLU A 12 33.09 6.05 -4.94
CA GLU A 12 32.27 6.04 -6.15
C GLU A 12 32.18 4.62 -6.76
N SER A 13 33.31 3.92 -6.88
CA SER A 13 33.33 2.55 -7.38
C SER A 13 32.57 1.57 -6.48
N THR A 14 32.65 1.73 -5.16
CA THR A 14 31.88 0.90 -4.21
C THR A 14 30.39 1.18 -4.32
N LEU A 15 29.98 2.45 -4.40
CA LEU A 15 28.57 2.83 -4.59
C LEU A 15 28.02 2.31 -5.92
N LEU A 16 28.81 2.39 -7.00
CA LEU A 16 28.44 1.83 -8.30
C LEU A 16 28.33 0.30 -8.27
N MET A 17 29.23 -0.40 -7.57
CA MET A 17 29.10 -1.85 -7.40
C MET A 17 27.86 -2.23 -6.61
N VAL A 18 27.59 -1.57 -5.48
CA VAL A 18 26.43 -1.87 -4.63
C VAL A 18 25.11 -1.61 -5.37
N SER A 19 25.01 -0.48 -6.07
CA SER A 19 23.84 -0.18 -6.91
C SER A 19 23.71 -1.18 -8.06
N GLY A 20 24.81 -1.55 -8.73
CA GLY A 20 24.82 -2.57 -9.78
C GLY A 20 24.32 -3.93 -9.29
N VAL A 21 24.81 -4.40 -8.14
CA VAL A 21 24.36 -5.65 -7.50
C VAL A 21 22.87 -5.59 -7.17
N THR A 22 22.40 -4.45 -6.66
CA THR A 22 20.97 -4.26 -6.34
C THR A 22 20.09 -4.36 -7.59
N VAL A 23 20.49 -3.71 -8.70
CA VAL A 23 19.76 -3.77 -9.97
C VAL A 23 19.73 -5.19 -10.53
N VAL A 24 20.87 -5.91 -10.51
CA VAL A 24 20.94 -7.30 -10.96
C VAL A 24 20.07 -8.21 -10.10
N ALA A 25 20.08 -8.04 -8.77
CA ALA A 25 19.25 -8.83 -7.86
C ALA A 25 17.75 -8.60 -8.13
N LEU A 26 17.32 -7.35 -8.28
CA LEU A 26 15.93 -7.03 -8.62
C LEU A 26 15.51 -7.61 -9.97
N PHE A 27 16.39 -7.52 -10.97
CA PHE A 27 16.15 -8.12 -12.28
C PHE A 27 15.99 -9.64 -12.19
N LEU A 28 16.87 -10.32 -11.45
CA LEU A 28 16.80 -11.77 -11.26
C LEU A 28 15.53 -12.20 -10.51
N LEU A 29 15.12 -11.44 -9.48
CA LEU A 29 13.86 -11.69 -8.77
C LEU A 29 12.66 -11.56 -9.71
N CYS A 30 12.61 -10.49 -10.52
CA CYS A 30 11.55 -10.32 -11.50
C CYS A 30 11.57 -11.44 -12.54
N PHE A 31 12.74 -11.75 -13.10
CA PHE A 31 12.89 -12.82 -14.08
C PHE A 31 12.42 -14.16 -13.53
N PHE A 32 12.81 -14.51 -12.30
CA PHE A 32 12.38 -15.72 -11.63
C PHE A 32 10.86 -15.75 -11.41
N LEU A 33 10.28 -14.66 -10.89
CA LEU A 33 8.84 -14.52 -10.67
C LEU A 33 8.03 -14.77 -11.95
N PHE A 34 8.40 -14.10 -13.05
CA PHE A 34 7.70 -14.24 -14.32
C PHE A 34 7.95 -15.59 -14.98
N ARG A 35 9.16 -16.14 -14.88
CA ARG A 35 9.49 -17.47 -15.40
C ARG A 35 8.65 -18.54 -14.71
N GLU A 36 8.65 -18.58 -13.39
CA GLU A 36 7.91 -19.58 -12.62
C GLU A 36 6.39 -19.41 -12.78
N GLY A 37 5.89 -18.17 -12.87
CA GLY A 37 4.48 -17.91 -13.13
C GLY A 37 4.04 -18.30 -14.54
N TYR A 38 4.92 -18.13 -15.55
CA TYR A 38 4.63 -18.52 -16.93
C TYR A 38 4.48 -20.04 -17.11
N LEU A 39 5.22 -20.84 -16.33
CA LEU A 39 5.18 -22.29 -16.41
C LEU A 39 3.80 -22.89 -16.11
N LEU A 40 2.97 -22.21 -15.31
CA LEU A 40 1.57 -22.59 -15.10
C LEU A 40 0.79 -22.71 -16.41
N PHE A 41 1.08 -21.83 -17.38
CA PHE A 41 0.29 -21.71 -18.59
C PHE A 41 0.65 -22.75 -19.68
N GLY A 42 1.57 -23.67 -19.38
CA GLY A 42 1.76 -24.88 -20.17
C GLY A 42 0.58 -25.83 -20.06
N ASP A 43 0.05 -25.98 -18.85
CA ASP A 43 -1.01 -26.95 -18.52
C ASP A 43 -2.36 -26.27 -18.19
N TYR A 44 -2.34 -25.00 -17.78
CA TYR A 44 -3.53 -24.22 -17.41
C TYR A 44 -3.79 -23.05 -18.38
N SER A 45 -5.05 -22.78 -18.73
CA SER A 45 -5.35 -21.63 -19.60
C SER A 45 -5.24 -20.29 -18.87
N ILE A 46 -4.57 -19.31 -19.49
CA ILE A 46 -4.49 -17.92 -18.99
C ILE A 46 -5.89 -17.33 -18.79
N ILE A 47 -6.81 -17.61 -19.72
CA ILE A 47 -8.18 -17.08 -19.64
C ILE A 47 -8.89 -17.69 -18.42
N SER A 48 -8.75 -19.00 -18.21
CA SER A 48 -9.34 -19.66 -17.03
C SER A 48 -8.73 -19.08 -15.75
N PHE A 49 -7.41 -18.92 -15.68
CA PHE A 49 -6.75 -18.31 -14.52
C PHE A 49 -7.29 -16.92 -14.18
N LEU A 50 -7.49 -16.07 -15.20
CA LEU A 50 -7.96 -14.69 -15.01
C LEU A 50 -9.47 -14.56 -14.78
N THR A 51 -10.29 -15.49 -15.29
CA THR A 51 -11.77 -15.34 -15.30
C THR A 51 -12.48 -16.30 -14.36
N GLU A 52 -11.81 -17.34 -13.87
CA GLU A 52 -12.43 -18.31 -12.99
C GLU A 52 -12.67 -17.75 -11.59
N THR A 53 -13.83 -18.11 -11.05
CA THR A 53 -14.37 -17.54 -9.81
C THR A 53 -14.09 -18.41 -8.59
N SER A 54 -13.18 -19.37 -8.70
CA SER A 54 -12.95 -20.38 -7.69
C SER A 54 -11.46 -20.66 -7.52
N TRP A 55 -10.99 -20.55 -6.29
CA TRP A 55 -9.63 -20.93 -5.90
C TRP A 55 -9.71 -22.20 -5.04
N TYR A 56 -9.55 -23.35 -5.67
CA TYR A 56 -9.51 -24.66 -5.01
C TYR A 56 -8.33 -25.48 -5.55
N PRO A 57 -7.11 -25.26 -5.04
CA PRO A 57 -5.94 -26.03 -5.45
C PRO A 57 -6.06 -27.53 -5.16
N SER A 58 -6.78 -27.90 -4.10
CA SER A 58 -6.94 -29.30 -3.66
C SER A 58 -8.07 -30.07 -4.35
N SER A 59 -8.85 -29.43 -5.24
CA SER A 59 -9.93 -30.13 -5.97
C SER A 59 -9.38 -30.96 -7.13
N SER A 60 -10.18 -31.92 -7.61
CA SER A 60 -9.90 -32.65 -8.86
C SER A 60 -11.04 -32.40 -9.86
N PRO A 61 -10.83 -31.61 -10.94
CA PRO A 61 -9.60 -30.91 -11.31
C PRO A 61 -9.27 -29.72 -10.39
N ALA A 62 -7.99 -29.33 -10.32
CA ALA A 62 -7.54 -28.18 -9.55
C ALA A 62 -8.02 -26.87 -10.20
N LYS A 63 -8.38 -25.88 -9.38
CA LYS A 63 -8.89 -24.59 -9.85
C LYS A 63 -8.07 -23.44 -9.28
N PHE A 64 -7.49 -22.65 -10.18
CA PHE A 64 -6.61 -21.52 -9.85
C PHE A 64 -7.22 -20.18 -10.29
N GLY A 65 -8.47 -19.92 -9.94
CA GLY A 65 -9.15 -18.68 -10.30
C GLY A 65 -8.61 -17.47 -9.53
N LEU A 66 -8.09 -16.47 -10.25
CA LEU A 66 -7.53 -15.25 -9.67
C LEU A 66 -8.61 -14.29 -9.12
N LEU A 67 -9.82 -14.29 -9.70
CA LEU A 67 -10.83 -13.26 -9.40
C LEU A 67 -11.20 -13.13 -7.92
N PRO A 68 -11.43 -14.21 -7.15
CA PRO A 68 -11.71 -14.09 -5.71
C PRO A 68 -10.58 -13.40 -4.95
N LEU A 69 -9.33 -13.70 -5.30
CA LEU A 69 -8.15 -13.15 -4.63
C LEU A 69 -7.94 -11.67 -5.00
N LEU A 70 -8.14 -11.35 -6.27
CA LEU A 70 -8.02 -10.00 -6.79
C LEU A 70 -9.10 -9.09 -6.20
N THR A 71 -10.36 -9.53 -6.21
CA THR A 71 -11.49 -8.78 -5.67
C THR A 71 -11.38 -8.61 -4.15
N GLY A 72 -10.98 -9.65 -3.41
CA GLY A 72 -10.68 -9.56 -1.99
C GLY A 72 -9.58 -8.54 -1.67
N SER A 73 -8.45 -8.59 -2.40
CA SER A 73 -7.37 -7.59 -2.28
C SER A 73 -7.84 -6.18 -2.59
N LEU A 74 -8.63 -5.99 -3.66
CA LEU A 74 -9.10 -4.67 -4.08
C LEU A 74 -10.11 -4.07 -3.10
N ILE A 75 -11.07 -4.84 -2.58
CA ILE A 75 -12.05 -4.32 -1.61
C ILE A 75 -11.36 -3.89 -0.32
N VAL A 76 -10.47 -4.72 0.22
CA VAL A 76 -9.75 -4.41 1.45
C VAL A 76 -8.86 -3.17 1.27
N THR A 77 -8.15 -3.08 0.14
CA THR A 77 -7.33 -1.92 -0.20
C THR A 77 -8.19 -0.66 -0.38
N ALA A 78 -9.29 -0.75 -1.12
CA ALA A 78 -10.18 0.37 -1.36
C ALA A 78 -10.80 0.88 -0.05
N GLY A 79 -11.28 -0.03 0.81
CA GLY A 79 -11.78 0.32 2.14
C GLY A 79 -10.71 1.01 3.00
N ALA A 80 -9.48 0.49 3.00
CA ALA A 80 -8.36 1.11 3.69
C ALA A 80 -8.06 2.52 3.20
N ILE A 81 -8.10 2.77 1.89
CA ILE A 81 -7.87 4.08 1.27
C ILE A 81 -8.98 5.07 1.64
N VAL A 82 -10.24 4.64 1.55
CA VAL A 82 -11.41 5.45 1.89
C VAL A 82 -11.34 5.94 3.35
N LEU A 83 -10.79 5.12 4.25
CA LEU A 83 -10.59 5.50 5.64
C LEU A 83 -9.33 6.35 5.84
N SER A 84 -8.18 5.90 5.32
CA SER A 84 -6.87 6.47 5.64
C SER A 84 -6.57 7.78 4.92
N VAL A 85 -7.01 7.97 3.67
CA VAL A 85 -6.69 9.19 2.92
C VAL A 85 -7.38 10.43 3.49
N PRO A 86 -8.70 10.44 3.73
CA PRO A 86 -9.35 11.63 4.29
C PRO A 86 -8.86 11.95 5.70
N LEU A 87 -8.75 10.94 6.57
CA LEU A 87 -8.28 11.10 7.95
C LEU A 87 -6.80 11.51 8.01
N GLY A 88 -5.97 10.92 7.16
CA GLY A 88 -4.55 11.22 7.08
C GLY A 88 -4.28 12.63 6.57
N LEU A 89 -4.97 13.04 5.49
CA LEU A 89 -4.83 14.39 4.95
C LEU A 89 -5.39 15.45 5.90
N ALA A 90 -6.55 15.21 6.52
CA ALA A 90 -7.11 16.12 7.51
C ALA A 90 -6.16 16.31 8.71
N SER A 91 -5.55 15.22 9.19
CA SER A 91 -4.56 15.27 10.27
C SER A 91 -3.29 16.00 9.85
N ALA A 92 -2.78 15.76 8.64
CA ALA A 92 -1.61 16.46 8.11
C ALA A 92 -1.85 17.97 7.99
N ILE A 93 -3.01 18.39 7.47
CA ILE A 93 -3.41 19.80 7.39
C ILE A 93 -3.50 20.42 8.78
N TYR A 94 -4.10 19.71 9.74
CA TYR A 94 -4.21 20.20 11.10
C TYR A 94 -2.83 20.41 11.73
N ILE A 95 -1.94 19.41 11.65
CA ILE A 95 -0.60 19.47 12.25
C ILE A 95 0.25 20.58 11.62
N SER A 96 0.16 20.78 10.31
CA SER A 96 1.01 21.74 9.58
C SER A 96 0.49 23.19 9.60
N GLU A 97 -0.82 23.40 9.54
CA GLU A 97 -1.38 24.75 9.31
C GLU A 97 -2.26 25.28 10.45
N LEU A 98 -2.82 24.41 11.29
CA LEU A 98 -3.82 24.82 12.29
C LEU A 98 -3.36 24.62 13.74
N ALA A 99 -2.53 23.62 14.01
CA ALA A 99 -2.09 23.26 15.35
C ALA A 99 -1.09 24.29 15.89
N ASP A 100 -1.16 24.55 17.20
CA ASP A 100 -0.10 25.28 17.88
C ASP A 100 1.23 24.53 17.76
N PRO A 101 2.38 25.22 17.61
CA PRO A 101 3.68 24.57 17.39
C PRO A 101 4.04 23.53 18.47
N LYS A 102 3.62 23.75 19.71
CA LYS A 102 3.82 22.79 20.82
C LYS A 102 3.02 21.50 20.65
N ILE A 103 1.79 21.62 20.14
CA ILE A 103 0.91 20.48 19.88
C ILE A 103 1.44 19.69 18.68
N ALA A 104 1.83 20.38 17.61
CA ALA A 104 2.42 19.74 16.44
C ALA A 104 3.70 18.96 16.79
N GLN A 105 4.59 19.55 17.60
CA GLN A 105 5.82 18.91 18.11
C GLN A 105 5.55 17.69 19.00
N LEU A 106 4.39 17.64 19.66
CA LEU A 106 3.98 16.50 20.47
C LEU A 106 3.37 15.39 19.62
N ILE A 107 2.48 15.72 18.67
CA ILE A 107 1.76 14.75 17.84
C ILE A 107 2.71 14.01 16.89
N LYS A 108 3.69 14.72 16.29
CA LYS A 108 4.57 14.14 15.26
C LYS A 108 5.32 12.88 15.73
N PRO A 109 5.97 12.86 16.90
CA PRO A 109 6.56 11.63 17.45
C PRO A 109 5.58 10.46 17.61
N PHE A 110 4.33 10.71 18.00
CA PHE A 110 3.34 9.63 18.13
C PHE A 110 2.98 9.02 16.77
N VAL A 111 2.84 9.85 15.74
CA VAL A 111 2.61 9.39 14.37
C VAL A 111 3.78 8.53 13.88
N GLU A 112 5.02 8.97 14.12
CA GLU A 112 6.22 8.20 13.77
C GLU A 112 6.31 6.86 14.54
N ILE A 113 5.94 6.84 15.83
CA ILE A 113 5.89 5.61 16.62
C ILE A 113 4.87 4.63 16.03
N LEU A 114 3.69 5.11 15.60
CA LEU A 114 2.69 4.26 14.95
C LEU A 114 3.22 3.64 13.64
N ALA A 115 4.03 4.37 12.87
CA ALA A 115 4.67 3.85 11.65
C ALA A 115 5.67 2.71 11.94
N GLY A 116 6.29 2.74 13.13
CA GLY A 116 7.27 1.75 13.58
C GLY A 116 6.69 0.47 14.17
N ILE A 117 5.37 0.38 14.39
CA ILE A 117 4.72 -0.83 14.90
C ILE A 117 4.79 -1.95 13.84
N PRO A 118 5.28 -3.16 14.20
CA PRO A 118 5.31 -4.29 13.26
C PRO A 118 3.90 -4.70 12.80
N SER A 119 3.78 -5.13 11.55
CA SER A 119 2.49 -5.53 10.96
C SER A 119 1.82 -6.68 11.71
N VAL A 120 2.58 -7.67 12.19
CA VAL A 120 2.03 -8.78 13.00
C VAL A 120 1.35 -8.29 14.29
N VAL A 121 1.83 -7.18 14.88
CA VAL A 121 1.22 -6.60 16.08
C VAL A 121 -0.13 -5.99 15.72
N TYR A 122 -0.24 -5.30 14.58
CA TYR A 122 -1.51 -4.83 14.05
C TYR A 122 -2.45 -6.01 13.78
N GLY A 123 -1.99 -7.07 13.09
CA GLY A 123 -2.79 -8.27 12.82
C GLY A 123 -3.32 -8.93 14.10
N PHE A 124 -2.46 -9.07 15.11
CA PHE A 124 -2.84 -9.64 16.41
C PHE A 124 -3.84 -8.76 17.17
N PHE A 125 -3.61 -7.44 17.22
CA PHE A 125 -4.55 -6.50 17.81
C PHE A 125 -5.90 -6.53 17.07
N GLY A 126 -5.87 -6.55 15.73
CA GLY A 126 -7.05 -6.65 14.91
C GLY A 126 -7.86 -7.92 15.21
N LEU A 127 -7.18 -9.06 15.34
CA LEU A 127 -7.82 -10.34 15.64
C LEU A 127 -8.45 -10.41 17.03
N ILE A 128 -7.81 -9.81 18.05
CA ILE A 128 -8.29 -9.91 19.44
C ILE A 128 -9.27 -8.80 19.81
N VAL A 129 -9.13 -7.62 19.22
CA VAL A 129 -9.91 -6.44 19.59
C VAL A 129 -10.91 -6.06 18.50
N VAL A 130 -10.44 -5.83 17.28
CA VAL A 130 -11.28 -5.28 16.21
C VAL A 130 -12.28 -6.32 15.69
N VAL A 131 -11.84 -7.56 15.49
CA VAL A 131 -12.69 -8.66 15.00
C VAL A 131 -13.86 -8.93 15.96
N PRO A 132 -13.66 -9.18 17.27
CA PRO A 132 -14.79 -9.36 18.20
C PRO A 132 -15.67 -8.11 18.31
N LEU A 133 -15.06 -6.91 18.33
CA LEU A 133 -15.82 -5.66 18.39
C LEU A 133 -16.76 -5.50 17.19
N LEU A 134 -16.28 -5.77 15.97
CA LEU A 134 -17.12 -5.72 14.77
C LEU A 134 -18.18 -6.81 14.77
N GLN A 135 -17.85 -8.01 15.26
CA GLN A 135 -18.79 -9.10 15.37
C GLN A 135 -19.98 -8.73 16.28
N ASP A 136 -19.70 -8.19 17.46
CA ASP A 136 -20.72 -7.82 18.45
C ASP A 136 -21.50 -6.56 18.04
N LEU A 137 -20.83 -5.55 17.48
CA LEU A 137 -21.46 -4.27 17.14
C LEU A 137 -22.39 -4.38 15.92
N LEU A 138 -22.05 -5.25 14.97
CA LEU A 138 -22.75 -5.38 13.70
C LEU A 138 -23.57 -6.68 13.60
N ASP A 139 -23.61 -7.47 14.68
CA ASP A 139 -24.30 -8.78 14.75
C ASP A 139 -23.92 -9.72 13.59
N LEU A 140 -22.62 -9.82 13.32
CA LEU A 140 -22.09 -10.60 12.20
C LEU A 140 -21.83 -12.06 12.60
N PRO A 141 -21.95 -13.02 11.66
CA PRO A 141 -21.58 -14.41 11.91
C PRO A 141 -20.09 -14.60 12.26
N THR A 142 -19.23 -13.74 11.69
CA THR A 142 -17.79 -13.67 11.97
C THR A 142 -17.35 -12.22 11.88
N GLY A 143 -16.48 -11.79 12.79
CA GLY A 143 -15.83 -10.47 12.68
C GLY A 143 -14.66 -10.44 11.69
N GLN A 144 -14.20 -11.60 11.20
CA GLN A 144 -13.08 -11.69 10.27
C GLN A 144 -13.51 -11.38 8.84
N THR A 145 -13.59 -10.08 8.53
CA THR A 145 -14.24 -9.56 7.32
C THR A 145 -13.31 -8.67 6.51
N ALA A 146 -13.71 -8.34 5.27
CA ALA A 146 -13.03 -7.32 4.48
C ALA A 146 -13.01 -5.95 5.19
N LEU A 147 -14.04 -5.62 5.99
CA LEU A 147 -14.09 -4.41 6.83
C LEU A 147 -12.99 -4.41 7.89
N ALA A 148 -12.84 -5.52 8.63
CA ALA A 148 -11.79 -5.67 9.64
C ALA A 148 -10.40 -5.46 9.02
N GLY A 149 -10.16 -6.09 7.86
CA GLY A 149 -8.95 -5.86 7.06
C GLY A 149 -8.77 -4.39 6.68
N SER A 150 -9.83 -3.76 6.16
CA SER A 150 -9.80 -2.37 5.70
C SER A 150 -9.48 -1.39 6.83
N ILE A 151 -10.04 -1.58 8.02
CA ILE A 151 -9.78 -0.76 9.20
C ILE A 151 -8.32 -0.91 9.64
N MET A 152 -7.84 -2.16 9.74
CA MET A 152 -6.48 -2.44 10.18
C MET A 152 -5.43 -1.89 9.19
N LEU A 153 -5.63 -2.12 7.89
CA LEU A 153 -4.76 -1.56 6.85
C LEU A 153 -4.84 -0.04 6.80
N GLY A 154 -6.03 0.53 6.99
CA GLY A 154 -6.22 1.97 7.08
C GLY A 154 -5.41 2.57 8.22
N MET A 155 -5.49 1.98 9.43
CA MET A 155 -4.68 2.39 10.57
C MET A 155 -3.18 2.29 10.30
N MET A 156 -2.73 1.28 9.57
CA MET A 156 -1.33 1.10 9.21
C MET A 156 -0.85 2.08 8.13
N ALA A 157 -1.73 2.49 7.20
CA ALA A 157 -1.42 3.45 6.15
C ALA A 157 -1.46 4.91 6.65
N LEU A 158 -2.24 5.19 7.71
CA LEU A 158 -2.40 6.53 8.28
C LEU A 158 -1.07 7.22 8.61
N PRO A 159 -0.13 6.62 9.38
CA PRO A 159 1.11 7.30 9.73
C PRO A 159 1.93 7.74 8.52
N THR A 160 1.99 6.89 7.49
CA THR A 160 2.68 7.18 6.24
C THR A 160 2.03 8.35 5.49
N ILE A 161 0.69 8.35 5.39
CA ILE A 161 -0.03 9.43 4.72
C ILE A 161 0.12 10.75 5.50
N ILE A 162 0.01 10.71 6.83
CA ILE A 162 0.12 11.90 7.69
C ILE A 162 1.51 12.52 7.58
N SER A 163 2.57 11.75 7.88
CA SER A 163 3.93 12.26 7.96
C SER A 163 4.41 12.83 6.61
N VAL A 164 4.21 12.08 5.51
CA VAL A 164 4.64 12.52 4.18
C VAL A 164 3.80 13.70 3.65
N SER A 165 2.49 13.75 3.95
CA SER A 165 1.65 14.89 3.55
C SER A 165 1.97 16.14 4.37
N GLU A 166 2.27 15.99 5.66
CA GLU A 166 2.68 17.09 6.53
C GLU A 166 3.99 17.72 6.04
N ASP A 167 4.98 16.89 5.72
CA ASP A 167 6.27 17.36 5.17
C ASP A 167 6.08 18.06 3.81
N ALA A 168 5.18 17.55 2.96
CA ALA A 168 4.82 18.19 1.70
C ALA A 168 4.19 19.58 1.92
N ILE A 169 3.24 19.70 2.85
CA ILE A 169 2.58 20.98 3.18
C ILE A 169 3.58 21.98 3.78
N ASN A 170 4.45 21.53 4.67
CA ASN A 170 5.48 22.35 5.30
C ASN A 170 6.55 22.83 4.31
N SER A 171 6.75 22.14 3.18
CA SER A 171 7.69 22.55 2.13
C SER A 171 7.21 23.73 1.29
N VAL A 172 5.91 24.09 1.37
CA VAL A 172 5.35 25.23 0.64
C VAL A 172 5.97 26.54 1.15
N PRO A 173 6.60 27.37 0.29
CA PRO A 173 7.25 28.61 0.71
C PRO A 173 6.34 29.55 1.49
N THR A 174 6.81 30.05 2.63
CA THR A 174 6.06 30.99 3.49
C THR A 174 5.63 32.25 2.74
N ALA A 175 6.43 32.71 1.77
CA ALA A 175 6.10 33.87 0.93
C ALA A 175 4.76 33.71 0.18
N LEU A 176 4.41 32.50 -0.27
CA LEU A 176 3.11 32.25 -0.91
C LEU A 176 1.96 32.38 0.09
N LYS A 177 2.18 31.93 1.33
CA LYS A 177 1.20 32.00 2.42
C LYS A 177 0.97 33.46 2.83
N GLU A 178 2.06 34.19 3.09
CA GLU A 178 2.02 35.62 3.46
C GLU A 178 1.43 36.48 2.35
N GLY A 179 1.78 36.21 1.08
CA GLY A 179 1.21 36.91 -0.08
C GLY A 179 -0.31 36.72 -0.20
N SER A 180 -0.81 35.51 0.04
CA SER A 180 -2.25 35.23 0.06
C SER A 180 -2.98 36.01 1.16
N LEU A 181 -2.41 36.05 2.38
CA LEU A 181 -2.95 36.79 3.51
C LEU A 181 -2.93 38.31 3.27
N ALA A 182 -1.86 38.82 2.64
CA ALA A 182 -1.74 40.24 2.28
C ALA A 182 -2.79 40.70 1.27
N LEU A 183 -3.29 39.79 0.42
CA LEU A 183 -4.41 40.02 -0.49
C LEU A 183 -5.79 39.96 0.20
N GLY A 184 -5.83 39.85 1.53
CA GLY A 184 -7.07 39.80 2.31
C GLY A 184 -7.72 38.42 2.39
N SER A 185 -6.99 37.35 2.01
CA SER A 185 -7.51 35.98 2.14
C SER A 185 -7.55 35.55 3.62
N THR A 186 -8.54 34.72 3.98
CA THR A 186 -8.56 34.06 5.30
C THR A 186 -7.59 32.90 5.34
N LYS A 187 -7.17 32.46 6.55
CA LYS A 187 -6.30 31.28 6.73
C LYS A 187 -6.84 30.06 5.97
N TRP A 188 -8.14 29.80 6.03
CA TRP A 188 -8.75 28.67 5.32
C TRP A 188 -8.69 28.83 3.80
N GLN A 189 -8.89 30.05 3.29
CA GLN A 189 -8.74 30.33 1.86
C GLN A 189 -7.30 30.13 1.39
N THR A 190 -6.31 30.56 2.19
CA THR A 190 -4.88 30.32 1.91
C THR A 190 -4.56 28.83 1.90
N ILE A 191 -5.02 28.06 2.89
CA ILE A 191 -4.81 26.61 2.93
C ILE A 191 -5.41 25.95 1.68
N TYR A 192 -6.69 26.20 1.41
CA TYR A 192 -7.41 25.50 0.35
C TYR A 192 -6.99 25.92 -1.07
N ARG A 193 -6.69 27.21 -1.29
CA ARG A 193 -6.42 27.75 -2.64
C ARG A 193 -4.95 27.90 -2.98
N VAL A 194 -4.06 27.90 -2.00
CA VAL A 194 -2.62 28.14 -2.22
C VAL A 194 -1.80 26.97 -1.72
N VAL A 195 -1.94 26.60 -0.44
CA VAL A 195 -1.08 25.59 0.17
C VAL A 195 -1.37 24.18 -0.37
N LEU A 196 -2.64 23.74 -0.35
CA LEU A 196 -2.99 22.39 -0.81
C LEU A 196 -2.68 22.17 -2.30
N PRO A 197 -2.98 23.12 -3.22
CA PRO A 197 -2.59 22.98 -4.61
C PRO A 197 -1.07 22.94 -4.81
N ALA A 198 -0.31 23.75 -4.06
CA ALA A 198 1.15 23.76 -4.14
C ALA A 198 1.77 22.46 -3.58
N ALA A 199 1.17 21.87 -2.55
CA ALA A 199 1.66 20.62 -1.94
C ALA A 199 1.13 19.35 -2.65
N LEU A 200 0.31 19.46 -3.70
CA LEU A 200 -0.42 18.34 -4.29
C LEU A 200 0.50 17.24 -4.82
N SER A 201 1.67 17.60 -5.36
CA SER A 201 2.67 16.65 -5.85
C SER A 201 3.20 15.76 -4.71
N GLY A 202 3.42 16.34 -3.52
CA GLY A 202 3.82 15.61 -2.32
C GLY A 202 2.68 14.84 -1.65
N ILE A 203 1.48 15.42 -1.56
CA ILE A 203 0.29 14.74 -1.03
C ILE A 203 -0.06 13.51 -1.88
N SER A 204 -0.01 13.63 -3.21
CA SER A 204 -0.22 12.49 -4.10
C SER A 204 0.84 11.40 -3.87
N ALA A 205 2.09 11.77 -3.61
CA ALA A 205 3.14 10.82 -3.24
C ALA A 205 2.82 10.07 -1.94
N ALA A 206 2.37 10.80 -0.91
CA ALA A 206 2.01 10.25 0.40
C ALA A 206 0.89 9.22 0.28
N VAL A 207 -0.18 9.58 -0.43
CA VAL A 207 -1.32 8.69 -0.70
C VAL A 207 -0.85 7.44 -1.44
N MET A 208 -0.09 7.59 -2.51
CA MET A 208 0.39 6.46 -3.31
C MET A 208 1.30 5.52 -2.52
N LEU A 209 2.14 6.06 -1.63
CA LEU A 209 2.97 5.26 -0.72
C LEU A 209 2.11 4.47 0.27
N GLY A 210 1.03 5.08 0.79
CA GLY A 210 0.04 4.40 1.62
C GLY A 210 -0.69 3.27 0.88
N ILE A 211 -1.11 3.51 -0.37
CA ILE A 211 -1.72 2.48 -1.24
C ILE A 211 -0.77 1.31 -1.46
N GLY A 212 0.49 1.60 -1.81
CA GLY A 212 1.50 0.57 -2.03
C GLY A 212 1.73 -0.30 -0.79
N ARG A 213 1.74 0.32 0.40
CA ARG A 213 1.84 -0.38 1.68
C ARG A 213 0.60 -1.26 1.94
N ALA A 214 -0.60 -0.77 1.66
CA ALA A 214 -1.84 -1.52 1.87
C ALA A 214 -1.95 -2.74 0.93
N ILE A 215 -1.64 -2.59 -0.36
CA ILE A 215 -1.69 -3.69 -1.34
C ILE A 215 -0.70 -4.80 -1.01
N GLY A 216 0.50 -4.43 -0.55
CA GLY A 216 1.56 -5.36 -0.19
C GLY A 216 1.42 -5.96 1.22
N GLU A 217 0.44 -5.52 2.02
CA GLU A 217 0.32 -5.99 3.38
C GLU A 217 -0.12 -7.46 3.41
N THR A 218 0.57 -8.25 4.22
CA THR A 218 0.51 -9.71 4.17
C THR A 218 0.11 -10.31 5.51
N MET A 219 0.78 -9.91 6.60
CA MET A 219 0.55 -10.53 7.91
C MET A 219 -0.76 -10.08 8.53
N THR A 220 -1.06 -8.78 8.44
CA THR A 220 -2.28 -8.23 9.04
C THR A 220 -3.52 -8.85 8.41
N VAL A 221 -3.59 -8.85 7.08
CA VAL A 221 -4.74 -9.38 6.33
C VAL A 221 -4.93 -10.88 6.57
N MET A 222 -3.84 -11.65 6.57
CA MET A 222 -3.87 -13.09 6.85
C MET A 222 -4.47 -13.41 8.23
N MET A 223 -4.36 -12.52 9.21
CA MET A 223 -4.90 -12.75 10.55
C MET A 223 -6.36 -12.30 10.70
N VAL A 224 -6.82 -11.30 9.94
CA VAL A 224 -8.09 -10.61 10.24
C VAL A 224 -9.17 -10.74 9.18
N THR A 225 -8.88 -11.21 7.96
CA THR A 225 -9.87 -11.23 6.86
C THR A 225 -10.59 -12.56 6.66
N GLY A 226 -10.30 -13.58 7.47
CA GLY A 226 -10.98 -14.89 7.40
C GLY A 226 -10.54 -15.81 6.26
N ASN A 227 -9.68 -15.32 5.36
CA ASN A 227 -8.98 -16.08 4.31
C ASN A 227 -9.87 -16.97 3.43
N THR A 228 -11.13 -16.58 3.22
CA THR A 228 -12.06 -17.32 2.37
C THR A 228 -11.99 -16.80 0.94
N ALA A 229 -11.70 -17.68 -0.02
CA ALA A 229 -11.55 -17.31 -1.43
C ALA A 229 -12.90 -17.27 -2.16
N ILE A 230 -13.74 -16.30 -1.78
CA ILE A 230 -15.02 -15.99 -2.44
C ILE A 230 -14.93 -14.65 -3.18
N ILE A 231 -15.81 -14.44 -4.15
CA ILE A 231 -15.99 -13.13 -4.77
C ILE A 231 -16.98 -12.35 -3.89
N PRO A 232 -16.52 -11.33 -3.14
CA PRO A 232 -17.41 -10.50 -2.34
C PRO A 232 -18.40 -9.73 -3.22
N GLY A 233 -19.67 -9.70 -2.80
CA GLY A 233 -20.70 -8.88 -3.44
C GLY A 233 -20.48 -7.38 -3.19
N ILE A 234 -21.06 -6.50 -4.01
CA ILE A 234 -21.05 -5.05 -3.77
C ILE A 234 -22.49 -4.62 -3.49
N PRO A 235 -22.84 -4.00 -2.33
CA PRO A 235 -21.95 -3.48 -1.27
C PRO A 235 -21.74 -4.44 -0.07
N GLU A 236 -22.49 -5.53 0.03
CA GLU A 236 -22.54 -6.39 1.23
C GLU A 236 -21.22 -7.13 1.52
N GLY A 237 -20.39 -7.34 0.49
CA GLY A 237 -19.13 -8.08 0.60
C GLY A 237 -18.03 -7.39 1.40
N LEU A 238 -18.28 -6.18 1.91
CA LEU A 238 -17.42 -5.60 2.94
C LEU A 238 -17.51 -6.37 4.28
N PHE A 239 -18.66 -7.01 4.54
CA PHE A 239 -18.90 -7.83 5.73
C PHE A 239 -18.59 -9.32 5.52
N ASP A 240 -18.18 -9.70 4.31
CA ASP A 240 -17.80 -11.07 3.99
C ASP A 240 -16.33 -11.33 4.36
N PRO A 241 -15.98 -12.58 4.73
CA PRO A 241 -14.59 -13.02 4.82
C PRO A 241 -13.98 -13.06 3.41
N VAL A 242 -12.77 -12.54 3.27
CA VAL A 242 -12.07 -12.46 1.98
C VAL A 242 -10.64 -12.95 2.10
N ARG A 243 -10.10 -13.41 0.97
CA ARG A 243 -8.70 -13.81 0.85
C ARG A 243 -7.97 -12.87 -0.09
N THR A 244 -6.87 -12.28 0.37
CA THR A 244 -6.04 -11.41 -0.46
C THR A 244 -5.00 -12.23 -1.23
N MET A 245 -4.49 -11.68 -2.34
CA MET A 245 -3.37 -12.27 -3.09
C MET A 245 -2.14 -12.47 -2.20
N THR A 246 -1.80 -11.49 -1.37
CA THR A 246 -0.67 -11.55 -0.43
C THR A 246 -0.84 -12.66 0.62
N ALA A 247 -2.01 -12.76 1.24
CA ALA A 247 -2.31 -13.83 2.19
C ALA A 247 -2.28 -15.21 1.54
N THR A 248 -2.76 -15.34 0.30
CA THR A 248 -2.74 -16.62 -0.43
C THR A 248 -1.30 -17.09 -0.66
N ILE A 249 -0.42 -16.20 -1.14
CA ILE A 249 0.99 -16.51 -1.33
C ILE A 249 1.63 -16.91 0.01
N ALA A 250 1.40 -16.15 1.08
CA ALA A 250 2.03 -16.43 2.37
C ALA A 250 1.55 -17.73 3.03
N LEU A 251 0.25 -18.03 2.92
CA LEU A 251 -0.34 -19.23 3.51
C LEU A 251 0.04 -20.50 2.75
N GLU A 252 0.06 -20.45 1.41
CA GLU A 252 0.17 -21.67 0.60
C GLU A 252 1.59 -21.95 0.12
N MET A 253 2.45 -20.93 -0.05
CA MET A 253 3.79 -21.12 -0.63
C MET A 253 4.67 -22.07 0.19
N GLY A 254 4.49 -22.10 1.51
CA GLY A 254 5.23 -22.99 2.41
C GLY A 254 4.72 -24.43 2.43
N GLU A 255 3.51 -24.69 1.92
CA GLU A 255 2.85 -26.00 2.01
C GLU A 255 2.87 -26.78 0.68
N VAL A 256 3.30 -26.14 -0.41
CA VAL A 256 3.27 -26.73 -1.76
C VAL A 256 4.61 -27.36 -2.16
N PRO A 257 4.62 -28.53 -2.83
CA PRO A 257 5.84 -29.08 -3.41
C PRO A 257 6.41 -28.16 -4.50
N GLN A 258 7.73 -27.98 -4.50
CA GLN A 258 8.41 -27.22 -5.56
C GLN A 258 8.19 -27.86 -6.93
N GLY A 259 7.86 -27.03 -7.93
CA GLY A 259 7.59 -27.47 -9.31
C GLY A 259 6.21 -28.11 -9.53
N SER A 260 5.31 -28.06 -8.54
CA SER A 260 3.91 -28.44 -8.73
C SER A 260 3.12 -27.36 -9.48
N GLU A 261 1.98 -27.72 -10.07
CA GLU A 261 1.06 -26.75 -10.70
C GLU A 261 0.63 -25.66 -9.70
N HIS A 262 0.34 -26.03 -8.44
CA HIS A 262 -0.03 -25.08 -7.40
C HIS A 262 1.12 -24.12 -7.06
N PHE A 263 2.36 -24.61 -7.03
CA PHE A 263 3.54 -23.76 -6.87
C PHE A 263 3.62 -22.70 -7.99
N HIS A 264 3.51 -23.11 -9.25
CA HIS A 264 3.51 -22.18 -10.39
C HIS A 264 2.30 -21.21 -10.37
N ALA A 265 1.14 -21.66 -9.88
CA ALA A 265 -0.04 -20.82 -9.70
C ALA A 265 0.20 -19.68 -8.70
N LEU A 266 0.87 -19.94 -7.58
CA LEU A 266 1.22 -18.90 -6.62
C LEU A 266 2.22 -17.88 -7.19
N PHE A 267 3.18 -18.33 -8.00
CA PHE A 267 4.07 -17.41 -8.73
C PHE A 267 3.31 -16.56 -9.75
N ALA A 268 2.31 -17.12 -10.45
CA ALA A 268 1.44 -16.38 -11.35
C ALA A 268 0.63 -15.30 -10.61
N VAL A 269 0.06 -15.62 -9.44
CA VAL A 269 -0.61 -14.63 -8.56
C VAL A 269 0.38 -13.52 -8.16
N GLY A 270 1.60 -13.89 -7.77
CA GLY A 270 2.66 -12.93 -7.45
C GLY A 270 3.05 -12.04 -8.63
N ALA A 271 3.12 -12.60 -9.85
CA ALA A 271 3.39 -11.84 -11.07
C ALA A 271 2.29 -10.81 -11.35
N VAL A 272 1.01 -11.18 -11.15
CA VAL A 272 -0.11 -10.24 -11.30
C VAL A 272 -0.07 -9.15 -10.23
N LEU A 273 0.19 -9.49 -8.97
CA LEU A 273 0.36 -8.52 -7.88
C LEU A 273 1.50 -7.54 -8.20
N PHE A 274 2.63 -8.03 -8.72
CA PHE A 274 3.75 -7.21 -9.17
C PHE A 274 3.32 -6.26 -10.31
N LEU A 275 2.60 -6.75 -11.32
CA LEU A 275 2.11 -5.91 -12.41
C LEU A 275 1.15 -4.82 -11.91
N ILE A 276 0.25 -5.15 -10.99
CA ILE A 276 -0.69 -4.17 -10.40
C ILE A 276 0.09 -3.08 -9.66
N THR A 277 1.00 -3.48 -8.76
CA THR A 277 1.81 -2.52 -7.99
C THR A 277 2.71 -1.68 -8.89
N PHE A 278 3.30 -2.28 -9.92
CA PHE A 278 4.10 -1.56 -10.92
C PHE A 278 3.27 -0.53 -11.70
N MET A 279 2.07 -0.91 -12.17
CA MET A 279 1.17 0.00 -12.87
C MET A 279 0.72 1.17 -11.99
N ILE A 280 0.37 0.90 -10.73
CA ILE A 280 0.03 1.91 -9.73
C ILE A 280 1.19 2.90 -9.53
N ASN A 281 2.42 2.39 -9.37
CA ASN A 281 3.62 3.22 -9.23
C ASN A 281 3.94 4.04 -10.49
N LEU A 282 3.76 3.48 -11.69
CA LEU A 282 3.95 4.20 -12.96
C LEU A 282 2.95 5.35 -13.13
N ILE A 283 1.68 5.11 -12.78
CA ILE A 283 0.64 6.14 -12.79
C ILE A 283 1.02 7.24 -11.78
N ALA A 284 1.48 6.87 -10.59
CA ALA A 284 1.96 7.80 -9.56
C ALA A 284 3.04 8.75 -10.09
N ASP A 285 4.08 8.19 -10.71
CA ASP A 285 5.23 8.96 -11.19
C ASP A 285 4.84 9.88 -12.35
N SER A 286 3.91 9.43 -13.20
CA SER A 286 3.37 10.23 -14.30
C SER A 286 2.56 11.44 -13.79
N VAL A 287 1.75 11.24 -12.75
CA VAL A 287 1.00 12.32 -12.10
C VAL A 287 1.96 13.33 -11.47
N LYS A 288 3.00 12.88 -10.75
CA LYS A 288 4.05 13.74 -10.18
C LYS A 288 4.73 14.64 -11.21
N LYS A 289 5.13 14.08 -12.36
CA LYS A 289 5.81 14.84 -13.43
C LYS A 289 4.94 15.97 -13.99
N LYS A 290 3.63 15.76 -14.06
CA LYS A 290 2.69 16.77 -14.55
C LYS A 290 2.59 17.99 -13.63
N TYR A 291 2.62 17.79 -12.31
CA TYR A 291 2.52 18.88 -11.34
C TYR A 291 3.85 19.61 -11.09
N ARG A 292 4.99 18.92 -11.20
CA ARG A 292 6.32 19.54 -11.09
C ARG A 292 6.61 20.56 -12.20
N LEU A 293 5.91 20.48 -13.34
CA LEU A 293 6.03 21.44 -14.44
C LEU A 293 5.25 22.74 -14.20
N GLN A 294 4.36 22.79 -13.20
CA GLN A 294 3.66 24.04 -12.82
C GLN A 294 4.40 24.84 -11.75
N GLU A 295 5.34 24.22 -11.03
CA GLU A 295 6.20 24.87 -10.01
C GLU A 295 7.40 25.64 -10.62
N GLY A 296 7.55 25.61 -11.95
CA GLY A 296 8.69 26.18 -12.68
C GLY A 296 8.45 27.52 -13.37
N VAL A 297 7.45 28.31 -12.93
CA VAL A 297 7.20 29.68 -13.43
C VAL A 297 7.30 30.67 -12.29
#